data_AF-A0A930E0F1-F1
#
_entry.id   AF-A0A930E0F1-F1
#
_cell.length_a   1.000
_cell.length_b   1.000
_cell.length_c   1.000
_cell.angle_alpha   90.00
_cell.angle_beta   90.00
_cell.angle_gamma   90.00
#
_symmetry.space_group_name_H-M   'P 1'
#
loop_
_entity.id
_entity.type
_entity.pdbx_description
1 polymer ?
#
loop_
_entity_poly.entity_id
_entity_poly.type
_entity_poly.pdbx_seq_one_letter_code
_entity_poly.pdbx_strand_id
1 'polypeptide(L)'
;DKGNVNKIEFVNNFALYAGGVYDDNTEEEKEKPMIDNKEYFKKIEKITGLSLKPHEINEIISHIEETGHEMALVYKAYEYAKDTGKSMSVQYVIGILRAWKRDNNISNVEDLKYFLENKDKNKIKRYSKKTKKYIEKEHILTEEEKIEKIKNDNNSATSELLDRY
;
A
#
# COMPACT_ATOMS: atom_id res chain seq x y z
N ASP A 1 53.11 -7.72 -52.49
CA ASP A 1 52.47 -8.78 -51.68
C ASP A 1 51.26 -8.23 -50.94
N LYS A 2 50.04 -8.60 -51.36
CA LYS A 2 48.80 -8.28 -50.65
C LYS A 2 48.38 -9.54 -49.90
N GLY A 3 48.51 -9.52 -48.57
CA GLY A 3 48.16 -10.66 -47.71
C GLY A 3 46.67 -10.97 -47.77
N ASN A 4 46.34 -12.20 -48.13
CA ASN A 4 44.99 -12.75 -47.98
C ASN A 4 44.73 -12.97 -46.49
N VAL A 5 43.85 -12.15 -45.90
CA VAL A 5 43.32 -12.41 -44.56
C VAL A 5 42.08 -13.27 -44.73
N ASN A 6 42.19 -14.56 -44.42
CA ASN A 6 41.05 -15.47 -44.41
C ASN A 6 40.10 -15.08 -43.27
N LYS A 7 38.85 -14.80 -43.62
CA LYS A 7 37.77 -14.47 -42.67
C LYS A 7 37.40 -15.75 -41.92
N ILE A 8 37.53 -15.74 -40.59
CA ILE A 8 37.11 -16.87 -39.75
C ILE A 8 35.65 -16.65 -39.37
N GLU A 9 34.78 -17.56 -39.78
CA GLU A 9 33.37 -17.59 -39.39
C GLU A 9 33.19 -18.58 -38.23
N PHE A 10 32.57 -18.13 -37.13
CA PHE A 10 32.24 -18.99 -36.00
C PHE A 10 30.86 -19.59 -36.23
N VAL A 11 30.81 -20.89 -36.50
CA VAL A 11 29.56 -21.63 -36.69
C VAL A 11 29.11 -22.19 -35.32
N ASN A 12 27.91 -21.82 -34.87
CA ASN A 12 27.32 -22.38 -33.66
C ASN A 12 26.79 -23.80 -33.94
N ASN A 13 27.59 -24.81 -33.61
CA ASN A 13 27.26 -26.22 -33.81
C ASN A 13 25.97 -26.66 -33.09
N PHE A 14 25.57 -25.94 -32.04
CA PHE A 14 24.36 -26.27 -31.28
C PHE A 14 23.07 -26.01 -32.09
N ALA A 15 23.06 -24.96 -32.91
CA ALA A 15 21.92 -24.60 -33.76
C ALA A 15 21.70 -25.61 -34.90
N LEU A 16 22.78 -26.24 -35.39
CA LEU A 16 22.72 -27.27 -36.43
C LEU A 16 22.09 -28.58 -35.93
N TYR A 17 22.31 -28.93 -34.66
CA TYR A 17 21.80 -30.19 -34.08
C TYR A 17 20.37 -30.05 -33.55
N ALA A 18 19.99 -28.86 -33.08
CA ALA A 18 18.69 -28.62 -32.46
C ALA A 18 17.52 -28.47 -33.45
N GLY A 19 17.74 -28.67 -34.76
CA GLY A 19 16.65 -28.71 -35.73
C GLY A 19 15.84 -27.42 -35.78
N GLY A 20 16.51 -26.30 -36.11
CA GLY A 20 15.91 -25.09 -36.68
C GLY A 20 14.46 -24.78 -36.31
N VAL A 21 14.21 -24.45 -35.04
CA VAL A 21 13.11 -23.57 -34.64
C VAL A 21 13.71 -22.63 -33.60
N TYR A 22 14.23 -21.50 -34.06
CA TYR A 22 14.23 -20.32 -33.21
C TYR A 22 12.75 -19.97 -33.08
N ASP A 23 12.16 -20.37 -31.97
CA ASP A 23 10.91 -19.77 -31.54
C ASP A 23 11.30 -18.32 -31.20
N ASP A 24 11.14 -17.44 -32.19
CA ASP A 24 11.33 -15.98 -32.12
C ASP A 24 10.29 -15.33 -31.19
N ASN A 25 9.94 -16.01 -30.11
CA ASN A 25 9.31 -15.44 -28.93
C ASN A 25 10.38 -14.64 -28.17
N THR A 26 10.99 -13.66 -28.84
CA THR A 26 11.10 -12.35 -28.22
C THR A 26 9.67 -11.99 -27.83
N GLU A 27 9.33 -12.22 -26.55
CA GLU A 27 8.26 -11.47 -25.94
C GLU A 27 8.59 -10.02 -26.24
N GLU A 28 7.90 -9.43 -27.22
CA GLU A 28 7.97 -8.01 -27.47
C GLU A 28 7.65 -7.38 -26.12
N GLU A 29 8.67 -6.83 -25.47
CA GLU A 29 8.51 -5.92 -24.35
C GLU A 29 7.68 -4.79 -24.93
N LYS A 30 6.35 -4.92 -24.84
CA LYS A 30 5.40 -3.90 -25.25
C LYS A 30 5.90 -2.63 -24.62
N GLU A 31 6.35 -1.68 -25.44
CA GLU A 31 6.90 -0.42 -24.96
C GLU A 31 5.92 0.13 -23.94
N LYS A 32 6.27 -0.05 -22.66
CA LYS A 32 5.40 0.37 -21.57
C LYS A 32 5.31 1.87 -21.74
N PRO A 33 4.11 2.46 -21.80
CA PRO A 33 3.99 3.90 -21.95
C PRO A 33 4.88 4.53 -20.88
N MET A 34 5.87 5.31 -21.32
CA MET A 34 6.79 6.01 -20.45
C MET A 34 6.00 7.11 -19.74
N ILE A 35 5.26 6.70 -18.71
CA ILE A 35 4.52 7.62 -17.85
C ILE A 35 5.59 8.50 -17.20
N ASP A 36 5.58 9.79 -17.52
CA ASP A 36 6.53 10.75 -16.98
C ASP A 36 6.25 10.94 -15.48
N ASN A 37 6.87 10.10 -14.66
CA ASN A 37 6.75 10.10 -13.21
C ASN A 37 7.53 11.26 -12.55
N LYS A 38 8.17 12.13 -13.34
CA LYS A 38 9.02 13.23 -12.86
C LYS A 38 8.27 14.19 -11.93
N GLU A 39 6.99 14.43 -12.18
CA GLU A 39 6.18 15.29 -11.32
C GLU A 39 6.03 14.69 -9.91
N TYR A 40 5.83 13.38 -9.81
CA TYR A 40 5.70 12.68 -8.53
C TYR A 40 7.00 12.64 -7.75
N PHE A 41 8.14 12.45 -8.41
CA PHE A 41 9.43 12.53 -7.73
C PHE A 41 9.64 13.91 -7.08
N LYS A 42 9.36 15.00 -7.81
CA LYS A 42 9.41 16.36 -7.24
C LYS A 42 8.48 16.54 -6.03
N LYS A 43 7.28 15.95 -6.09
CA LYS A 43 6.33 15.99 -4.96
C LYS A 43 6.87 15.22 -3.76
N ILE A 44 7.48 14.06 -3.97
CA ILE A 44 8.12 13.26 -2.90
C ILE A 44 9.28 14.05 -2.29
N GLU A 45 10.17 14.62 -3.10
CA GLU A 45 11.30 15.44 -2.62
C GLU A 45 10.83 16.64 -1.79
N LYS A 46 9.70 17.26 -2.16
CA LYS A 46 9.08 18.33 -1.37
C LYS A 46 8.54 17.84 -0.02
N ILE A 47 8.02 16.61 0.05
CA ILE A 47 7.53 16.01 1.29
C ILE A 47 8.69 15.67 2.23
N THR A 48 9.74 15.04 1.70
CA THR A 48 10.89 14.57 2.47
C THR A 48 11.87 15.68 2.82
N GLY A 49 11.89 16.77 2.04
CA GLY A 49 12.90 17.83 2.13
C GLY A 49 14.27 17.41 1.59
N LEU A 50 14.36 16.26 0.93
CA LEU A 50 15.58 15.68 0.39
C LEU A 50 15.39 15.30 -1.07
N SER A 51 16.44 15.46 -1.87
CA SER A 51 16.42 14.96 -3.24
C SER A 51 16.57 13.44 -3.26
N LEU A 52 15.78 12.78 -4.12
CA LEU A 52 15.85 11.33 -4.29
C LEU A 52 17.10 10.97 -5.07
N LYS A 53 17.89 10.04 -4.53
CA LYS A 53 19.10 9.56 -5.20
C LYS A 53 18.72 8.62 -6.37
N PRO A 54 19.59 8.45 -7.38
CA PRO A 54 19.29 7.57 -8.52
C PRO A 54 18.93 6.13 -8.12
N HIS A 55 19.58 5.56 -7.09
CA HIS A 55 19.25 4.22 -6.62
C HIS A 55 17.84 4.15 -5.98
N GLU A 56 17.44 5.18 -5.25
CA GLU A 56 16.11 5.27 -4.62
C GLU A 56 15.01 5.35 -5.69
N ILE A 57 15.26 6.11 -6.77
CA ILE A 57 14.37 6.19 -7.93
C ILE A 57 14.22 4.80 -8.57
N ASN A 58 15.34 4.10 -8.80
CA ASN A 58 15.30 2.75 -9.38
C ASN A 58 14.54 1.77 -8.50
N GLU A 59 14.74 1.80 -7.18
CA GLU A 59 13.99 0.94 -6.24
C GLU A 59 12.48 1.18 -6.31
N ILE A 60 12.05 2.45 -6.41
CA ILE A 60 10.64 2.79 -6.57
C ILE A 60 10.10 2.25 -7.90
N ILE A 61 10.84 2.44 -9.00
CA ILE A 61 10.43 1.98 -10.33
C ILE A 61 10.33 0.45 -10.38
N SER A 62 11.34 -0.27 -9.90
CA SER A 62 11.31 -1.72 -9.79
C SER A 62 10.12 -2.20 -8.98
N HIS A 63 9.82 -1.55 -7.85
CA HIS A 63 8.66 -1.91 -7.06
C HIS A 63 7.33 -1.74 -7.82
N ILE A 64 7.17 -0.62 -8.52
CA ILE A 64 6.00 -0.33 -9.36
C ILE A 64 5.84 -1.41 -10.43
N GLU A 65 6.92 -1.79 -11.10
CA GLU A 65 6.91 -2.82 -12.15
C GLU A 65 6.58 -4.21 -11.60
N GLU A 66 7.15 -4.59 -10.45
CA GLU A 66 6.91 -5.88 -9.80
C GLU A 66 5.47 -6.02 -9.30
N THR A 67 4.89 -4.94 -8.80
CA THR A 67 3.61 -4.99 -8.08
C THR A 67 2.43 -4.44 -8.86
N GLY A 68 2.66 -3.72 -9.95
CA GLY A 68 1.63 -3.00 -10.70
C GLY A 68 1.01 -1.83 -9.92
N HIS A 69 1.63 -1.37 -8.83
CA HIS A 69 1.16 -0.18 -8.12
C HIS A 69 1.35 1.08 -8.96
N GLU A 70 0.43 2.02 -8.86
CA GLU A 70 0.58 3.32 -9.51
C GLU A 70 1.51 4.24 -8.71
N MET A 71 2.21 5.14 -9.42
CA MET A 71 3.07 6.16 -8.79
C MET A 71 2.29 7.07 -7.83
N ALA A 72 1.00 7.30 -8.10
CA ALA A 72 0.11 8.03 -7.21
C ALA A 72 -0.05 7.36 -5.84
N LEU A 73 -0.08 6.03 -5.80
CA LEU A 73 -0.17 5.27 -4.55
C LEU A 73 1.16 5.32 -3.77
N VAL A 74 2.29 5.27 -4.48
CA VAL A 74 3.63 5.47 -3.86
C VAL A 74 3.68 6.83 -3.17
N TYR A 75 3.27 7.89 -3.86
CA TYR A 75 3.19 9.24 -3.29
C TYR A 75 2.30 9.28 -2.03
N LYS A 76 1.14 8.61 -2.05
CA LYS A 76 0.26 8.50 -0.87
C LYS A 76 0.92 7.74 0.29
N ALA A 77 1.78 6.77 0.02
CA ALA A 77 2.53 6.07 1.06
C ALA A 77 3.57 7.00 1.73
N TYR A 78 4.20 7.91 0.98
CA TYR A 78 5.06 8.96 1.55
C TYR A 78 4.27 9.93 2.43
N GLU A 79 3.10 10.41 1.97
CA GLU A 79 2.20 11.24 2.81
C GLU A 79 1.83 10.52 4.10
N TYR A 80 1.43 9.25 4.01
CA TYR A 80 1.08 8.45 5.18
C TYR A 80 2.26 8.27 6.15
N ALA A 81 3.48 8.04 5.64
CA ALA A 81 4.67 7.93 6.47
C ALA A 81 4.95 9.25 7.23
N LYS A 82 4.82 10.39 6.55
CA LYS A 82 4.97 11.72 7.15
C LYS A 82 3.92 11.98 8.22
N ASP A 83 2.64 11.76 7.91
CA ASP A 83 1.52 12.03 8.83
C ASP A 83 1.58 11.15 10.08
N THR A 84 2.14 9.94 9.95
CA THR A 84 2.33 9.02 11.08
C THR A 84 3.65 9.22 11.82
N GLY A 85 4.48 10.20 11.43
CA GLY A 85 5.76 10.49 12.06
C GLY A 85 6.81 9.39 11.87
N LYS A 86 6.71 8.63 10.78
CA LYS A 86 7.57 7.47 10.50
C LYS A 86 8.66 7.81 9.48
N SER A 87 9.61 6.88 9.32
CA SER A 87 10.67 6.99 8.31
C SER A 87 10.08 7.15 6.91
N MET A 88 10.57 8.14 6.18
CA MET A 88 10.28 8.35 4.76
C MET A 88 11.36 7.74 3.85
N SER A 89 12.18 6.82 4.36
CA SER A 89 13.12 6.08 3.51
C SER A 89 12.37 5.19 2.51
N VAL A 90 12.91 5.03 1.31
CA VAL A 90 12.30 4.25 0.22
C VAL A 90 11.96 2.84 0.68
N GLN A 91 12.89 2.17 1.36
CA GLN A 91 12.67 0.83 1.91
C GLN A 91 11.48 0.77 2.88
N TYR A 92 11.29 1.80 3.71
CA TYR A 92 10.17 1.85 4.65
C TYR A 92 8.83 2.05 3.91
N VAL A 93 8.83 2.94 2.93
CA VAL A 93 7.66 3.22 2.07
C VAL A 93 7.26 1.99 1.27
N ILE A 94 8.21 1.27 0.68
CA ILE A 94 7.97 -0.03 0.02
C ILE A 94 7.38 -1.05 1.01
N GLY A 95 7.83 -1.05 2.26
CA GLY A 95 7.24 -1.86 3.33
C GLY A 95 5.76 -1.54 3.58
N ILE A 96 5.39 -0.25 3.60
CA ILE A 96 3.98 0.20 3.70
C ILE A 96 3.17 -0.32 2.52
N LEU A 97 3.66 -0.13 1.29
CA LEU A 97 2.97 -0.57 0.07
C LEU A 97 2.76 -2.09 0.05
N ARG A 98 3.78 -2.86 0.43
CA ARG A 98 3.67 -4.32 0.56
C ARG A 98 2.61 -4.74 1.59
N ALA A 99 2.54 -4.06 2.74
CA ALA A 99 1.53 -4.32 3.75
C ALA A 99 0.12 -3.95 3.26
N TRP A 100 -0.03 -2.84 2.55
CA TRP A 100 -1.31 -2.44 1.95
C TRP A 100 -1.82 -3.46 0.94
N LYS A 101 -0.96 -3.94 0.04
CA LYS A 101 -1.32 -4.97 -0.93
C LYS A 101 -1.63 -6.30 -0.25
N ARG A 102 -0.75 -6.80 0.61
CA ARG A 102 -0.89 -8.12 1.24
C ARG A 102 -2.06 -8.21 2.21
N ASP A 103 -2.20 -7.21 3.08
CA ASP A 103 -3.12 -7.31 4.23
C ASP A 103 -4.51 -6.75 3.92
N ASN A 104 -4.61 -5.83 2.95
CA ASN A 104 -5.87 -5.12 2.64
C ASN A 104 -6.24 -5.15 1.15
N ASN A 105 -5.47 -5.83 0.30
CA ASN A 105 -5.66 -5.91 -1.16
C ASN A 105 -5.78 -4.53 -1.83
N ILE A 106 -5.07 -3.53 -1.31
CA ILE A 106 -5.06 -2.17 -1.85
C ILE A 106 -4.07 -2.13 -3.01
N SER A 107 -4.54 -1.83 -4.21
CA SER A 107 -3.68 -1.69 -5.40
C SER A 107 -3.77 -0.32 -6.07
N ASN A 108 -4.86 0.41 -5.84
CA ASN A 108 -5.06 1.76 -6.37
C ASN A 108 -5.31 2.80 -5.24
N VAL A 109 -5.38 4.08 -5.60
CA VAL A 109 -5.61 5.18 -4.65
C VAL A 109 -7.03 5.17 -4.06
N GLU A 110 -8.03 4.71 -4.80
CA GLU A 110 -9.42 4.63 -4.34
C GLU A 110 -9.62 3.56 -3.26
N ASP A 111 -8.99 2.39 -3.41
CA ASP A 111 -8.94 1.31 -2.43
C ASP A 111 -8.34 1.84 -1.12
N LEU A 112 -7.26 2.63 -1.23
CA LEU A 112 -6.62 3.24 -0.08
C LEU A 112 -7.58 4.23 0.61
N LYS A 113 -8.28 5.07 -0.15
CA LYS A 113 -9.26 6.01 0.39
C LYS A 113 -10.38 5.27 1.15
N TYR A 114 -10.96 4.24 0.54
CA TYR A 114 -11.97 3.41 1.17
C TYR A 114 -11.45 2.72 2.44
N PHE A 115 -10.21 2.23 2.42
CA PHE A 115 -9.58 1.62 3.58
C PHE A 115 -9.42 2.62 4.74
N LEU A 116 -8.94 3.84 4.46
CA LEU A 116 -8.71 4.88 5.47
C LEU A 116 -10.04 5.37 6.09
N GLU A 117 -11.07 5.60 5.28
CA GLU A 117 -12.41 6.02 5.76
C GLU A 117 -13.08 4.97 6.66
N ASN A 118 -12.78 3.68 6.45
CA ASN A 118 -13.36 2.59 7.22
C ASN A 118 -12.45 2.07 8.36
N LYS A 119 -11.22 2.59 8.47
CA LYS A 119 -10.24 2.19 9.48
C LYS A 119 -10.76 2.39 10.90
N ASP A 120 -11.44 3.50 11.17
CA ASP A 120 -11.97 3.82 12.51
C ASP A 120 -13.27 3.08 12.84
N LYS A 121 -14.15 2.87 11.84
CA LYS A 121 -15.34 2.01 11.99
C LYS A 121 -14.95 0.56 12.36
N ASN A 122 -13.83 0.09 11.81
CA ASN A 122 -13.28 -1.24 12.11
C ASN A 122 -12.62 -1.33 13.49
N LYS A 123 -12.06 -0.24 14.04
CA LYS A 123 -11.62 -0.21 15.45
C LYS A 123 -12.80 -0.38 16.39
N ILE A 124 -13.88 0.39 16.20
CA ILE A 124 -15.09 0.35 17.05
C ILE A 124 -15.69 -1.07 17.06
N LYS A 125 -15.80 -1.73 15.89
CA LYS A 125 -16.25 -3.13 15.80
C LYS A 125 -15.33 -4.13 16.51
N ARG A 126 -14.01 -3.93 16.49
CA ARG A 126 -13.04 -4.82 17.17
C ARG A 126 -13.10 -4.68 18.68
N TYR A 127 -13.22 -3.46 19.21
CA TYR A 127 -13.41 -3.23 20.65
C TYR A 127 -14.73 -3.82 21.13
N SER A 128 -15.83 -3.57 20.40
CA SER A 128 -17.16 -4.14 20.68
C SER A 128 -17.17 -5.67 20.74
N LYS A 129 -16.48 -6.36 19.83
CA LYS A 129 -16.40 -7.83 19.83
C LYS A 129 -15.53 -8.38 20.97
N LYS A 130 -14.44 -7.69 21.33
CA LYS A 130 -13.60 -8.09 22.47
C LYS A 130 -14.30 -7.87 23.79
N THR A 131 -14.97 -6.73 23.99
CA THR A 131 -15.72 -6.47 25.23
C THR A 131 -16.93 -7.39 25.38
N LYS A 132 -17.68 -7.67 24.31
CA LYS A 132 -18.79 -8.65 24.35
C LYS A 132 -18.37 -10.09 24.70
N LYS A 133 -17.10 -10.46 24.48
CA LYS A 133 -16.60 -11.81 24.83
C LYS A 133 -16.42 -12.01 26.34
N TYR A 134 -16.30 -10.92 27.11
CA TYR A 134 -16.07 -10.94 28.56
C TYR A 134 -17.23 -10.36 29.38
N ILE A 135 -18.31 -9.93 28.72
CA ILE A 135 -19.55 -9.55 29.42
C ILE A 135 -20.40 -10.80 29.53
N GLU A 136 -20.32 -11.48 30.66
CA GLU A 136 -21.26 -12.55 31.02
C GLU A 136 -22.68 -11.95 31.06
N LYS A 137 -23.72 -12.74 30.72
CA LYS A 137 -25.11 -12.25 30.68
C LYS A 137 -25.55 -11.62 32.00
N GLU A 138 -24.97 -12.07 33.11
CA GLU A 138 -25.21 -11.59 34.48
C GLU A 138 -24.66 -10.18 34.75
N HIS A 139 -23.73 -9.69 33.91
CA HIS A 139 -23.19 -8.33 34.00
C HIS A 139 -23.93 -7.33 33.10
N ILE A 140 -24.95 -7.77 32.36
CA ILE A 140 -25.81 -6.90 31.55
C ILE A 140 -26.96 -6.45 32.45
N LEU A 141 -26.93 -5.19 32.86
CA LEU A 141 -28.02 -4.58 33.65
C LEU A 141 -29.36 -4.80 32.96
N THR A 142 -30.35 -5.22 33.73
CA THR A 142 -31.75 -5.23 33.32
C THR A 142 -32.25 -3.80 33.10
N GLU A 143 -33.36 -3.64 32.37
CA GLU A 143 -33.91 -2.30 32.11
C GLU A 143 -34.25 -1.54 33.40
N GLU A 144 -34.67 -2.26 34.45
CA GLU A 144 -34.96 -1.69 35.77
C GLU A 144 -33.68 -1.18 36.46
N GLU A 145 -32.60 -1.97 36.46
CA GLU A 145 -31.31 -1.58 37.06
C GLU A 145 -30.62 -0.44 36.28
N LYS A 146 -30.85 -0.33 34.98
CA LYS A 146 -30.39 0.82 34.17
C LYS A 146 -31.11 2.10 34.59
N ILE A 147 -32.43 2.04 34.75
CA ILE A 147 -33.25 3.19 35.20
C ILE A 147 -32.81 3.61 36.61
N GLU A 148 -32.51 2.66 37.49
CA GLU A 148 -32.08 2.95 38.86
C GLU A 148 -30.68 3.58 38.93
N LYS A 149 -29.74 3.16 38.08
CA LYS A 149 -28.43 3.83 37.95
C LYS A 149 -28.56 5.26 37.41
N ILE A 150 -29.39 5.47 36.40
CA ILE A 150 -29.64 6.81 35.84
C ILE A 150 -30.24 7.75 36.90
N LYS A 151 -31.12 7.24 37.77
CA LYS A 151 -31.68 8.00 38.90
C LYS A 151 -30.68 8.25 40.03
N ASN A 152 -29.64 7.44 40.18
CA ASN A 152 -28.60 7.65 41.19
C ASN A 152 -27.48 8.58 40.72
N ASP A 153 -27.27 8.70 39.41
CA ASP A 153 -26.31 9.63 38.77
C ASP A 153 -26.88 11.07 38.64
N ASN A 154 -27.57 11.58 39.67
CA ASN A 154 -28.20 12.92 39.71
C ASN A 154 -27.22 14.12 39.68
N ASN A 155 -26.01 13.93 39.15
CA ASN A 155 -25.07 15.00 38.79
C ASN A 155 -24.54 14.86 37.34
N SER A 156 -25.18 14.08 36.47
CA SER A 156 -24.83 14.00 35.04
C SER A 156 -25.79 14.81 34.17
N ALA A 157 -25.24 15.72 33.36
CA ALA A 157 -25.95 16.61 32.43
C ALA A 157 -26.89 15.94 31.40
N THR A 158 -26.91 14.61 31.37
CA THR A 158 -27.79 13.79 30.52
C THR A 158 -29.21 13.64 31.07
N SER A 159 -29.42 13.71 32.39
CA SER A 159 -30.77 13.61 32.98
C SER A 159 -31.62 14.86 32.67
N GLU A 160 -31.02 16.05 32.70
CA GLU A 160 -31.68 17.34 32.41
C GLU A 160 -32.15 17.52 30.94
N LEU A 161 -31.71 16.64 30.03
CA LEU A 161 -32.13 16.66 28.63
C LEU A 161 -33.34 15.76 28.36
N LEU A 162 -33.56 14.74 29.20
CA LEU A 162 -34.67 13.80 29.08
C LEU A 162 -35.98 14.38 29.67
N ASP A 163 -35.89 15.22 30.70
CA ASP A 163 -37.06 15.92 31.27
C ASP A 163 -37.54 17.11 30.44
N ARG A 164 -36.86 17.43 29.31
CA ARG A 164 -37.18 18.56 28.44
C ARG A 164 -38.01 18.20 27.19
N TYR A 165 -38.38 16.93 27.02
CA TYR A 165 -39.28 16.42 25.98
C TYR A 165 -40.41 15.60 26.60
#